data_AF-A0A9Q1E6T0-F1
#
_entry.id   AF-A0A9Q1E6T0-F1
#
_cell.length_a   1.000
_cell.length_b   1.000
_cell.length_c   1.000
_cell.angle_alpha   90.00
_cell.angle_beta   90.00
_cell.angle_gamma   90.00
#
_symmetry.space_group_name_H-M   'P 1'
#
loop_
_entity.id
_entity.type
_entity.pdbx_description
1 polymer ?
#
loop_
_entity_poly.entity_id
_entity_poly.type
_entity_poly.pdbx_seq_one_letter_code
_entity_poly.pdbx_strand_id
1 'polypeptide(L)'
;MGASRHLGVEFDPADDSVLLKIESVTERDVALYYCASMRRGSLHFGNGTKIIISGGEGSGPPDCVFCCVHLTFVSLLCVVVCTLALCCFVRQMLKKKPQEEEEEGLPVTSG
;
A
#
# COMPACT_ATOMS: atom_id res chain seq x y z
N MET A 1 5.44 14.83 24.57
CA MET A 1 6.20 14.04 23.57
C MET A 1 6.41 14.91 22.35
N GLY A 2 7.61 15.48 22.18
CA GLY A 2 7.94 16.29 21.00
C GLY A 2 8.33 15.38 19.84
N ALA A 3 7.76 15.61 18.66
CA ALA A 3 8.25 14.99 17.44
C ALA A 3 9.65 15.55 17.15
N SER A 4 10.71 14.77 17.36
CA SER A 4 12.01 15.10 16.80
C SER A 4 11.85 15.16 15.28
N ARG A 5 11.96 16.36 14.72
CA ARG A 5 11.92 16.56 13.28
C ARG A 5 13.28 16.16 12.72
N HIS A 6 13.32 15.07 11.98
CA HIS A 6 14.50 14.58 11.25
C HIS A 6 14.93 15.55 10.12
N LEU A 7 13.99 16.39 9.66
CA LEU A 7 14.22 17.50 8.71
C LEU A 7 14.13 18.86 9.43
N GLY A 8 15.10 19.73 9.16
CA GLY A 8 15.13 21.12 9.63
C GLY A 8 15.41 22.09 8.48
N VAL A 9 14.80 23.27 8.52
CA VAL A 9 15.10 24.36 7.60
C VAL A 9 15.58 25.56 8.41
N GLU A 10 16.72 26.11 8.03
CA GLU A 10 17.37 27.23 8.70
C GLU A 10 17.61 28.37 7.69
N PHE A 11 17.47 29.61 8.13
CA PHE A 11 17.72 30.79 7.31
C PHE A 11 18.94 31.51 7.86
N ASP A 12 19.94 31.73 7.01
CA ASP A 12 21.12 32.52 7.35
C ASP A 12 20.98 33.93 6.76
N PRO A 13 20.70 34.96 7.59
CA PRO A 13 20.53 36.33 7.12
C PRO A 13 21.84 36.99 6.68
N ALA A 14 23.01 36.42 7.00
CA ALA A 14 24.30 36.98 6.58
C ALA A 14 24.61 36.66 5.11
N ASP A 15 24.16 35.50 4.62
CA ASP A 15 24.39 35.01 3.25
C ASP A 15 23.10 34.98 2.40
N ASP A 16 21.96 35.43 2.95
CA ASP A 16 20.62 35.35 2.35
C ASP A 16 20.30 33.92 1.86
N SER A 17 20.72 32.92 2.62
CA SER A 17 20.66 31.51 2.23
C SER A 17 19.68 30.72 3.08
N VAL A 18 19.07 29.70 2.46
CA VAL A 18 18.15 28.76 3.12
C VAL A 18 18.80 27.39 3.13
N LEU A 19 19.06 26.85 4.31
CA LEU A 19 19.72 25.57 4.53
C LEU A 19 18.70 24.49 4.91
N LEU A 20 18.79 23.33 4.25
CA LEU A 20 18.03 22.14 4.64
C LEU A 20 18.97 21.20 5.40
N LYS A 21 18.64 20.94 6.67
CA LYS A 21 19.31 19.95 7.52
C LYS A 21 18.52 18.66 7.53
N ILE A 22 19.18 17.55 7.22
CA ILE A 22 18.61 16.20 7.30
C ILE A 22 19.47 15.41 8.28
N GLU A 23 18.93 15.07 9.44
CA GLU A 23 19.63 14.35 10.51
C GLU A 23 19.28 12.86 10.47
N SER A 24 20.19 11.93 10.77
CA SER A 24 19.87 10.49 10.76
C SER A 24 19.31 10.00 9.41
N VAL A 25 19.96 10.39 8.31
CA VAL A 25 19.59 10.04 6.93
C VAL A 25 19.39 8.53 6.77
N THR A 26 18.25 8.14 6.20
CA THR A 26 17.84 6.76 5.90
C THR A 26 17.53 6.62 4.42
N GLU A 27 17.36 5.38 3.93
CA GLU A 27 16.98 5.12 2.53
C GLU A 27 15.69 5.82 2.09
N ARG A 28 14.80 6.17 3.02
CA ARG A 28 13.58 6.94 2.73
C ARG A 28 13.84 8.39 2.33
N ASP A 29 15.02 8.89 2.66
CA ASP A 29 15.43 10.27 2.38
C ASP A 29 16.14 10.39 1.02
N VAL A 30 16.40 9.28 0.33
CA VAL A 30 16.98 9.22 -1.01
C VAL A 30 15.98 9.77 -2.02
N ALA A 31 16.15 11.03 -2.37
CA ALA A 31 15.29 11.76 -3.29
C ALA A 31 16.03 12.91 -3.97
N LEU A 32 15.34 13.58 -4.89
CA LEU A 32 15.78 14.81 -5.52
C LEU A 32 15.13 16.01 -4.80
N TYR A 33 15.94 16.82 -4.14
CA TYR A 33 15.49 17.97 -3.35
C TYR A 33 15.64 19.25 -4.14
N TYR A 34 14.60 20.07 -4.17
CA TYR A 34 14.62 21.38 -4.84
C TYR A 34 14.48 22.50 -3.82
N CYS A 35 15.35 23.51 -3.92
CA CYS A 35 15.03 24.81 -3.35
C CYS A 35 13.94 25.45 -4.21
N ALA A 36 12.96 26.08 -3.57
CA ALA A 36 11.88 26.78 -4.24
C ALA A 36 11.70 28.17 -3.63
N SER A 37 11.44 29.17 -4.47
CA SER A 37 11.13 30.53 -4.03
C SER A 37 9.95 31.09 -4.81
N MET A 38 9.12 31.90 -4.15
CA MET A 38 8.02 32.60 -4.81
C MET A 38 8.44 34.04 -5.08
N ARG A 39 8.48 34.44 -6.35
CA ARG A 39 8.76 35.83 -6.77
C ARG A 39 7.65 36.30 -7.70
N ARG A 40 7.03 37.45 -7.38
CA ARG A 40 5.95 38.07 -8.18
C ARG A 40 4.80 37.11 -8.54
N GLY A 41 4.37 36.26 -7.61
CA GLY A 41 3.28 35.31 -7.83
C GLY A 41 3.64 34.09 -8.69
N SER A 42 4.93 33.91 -9.01
CA SER A 42 5.44 32.74 -9.71
C SER A 42 6.38 31.94 -8.82
N LEU A 43 6.28 30.60 -8.89
CA LEU A 43 7.13 29.68 -8.15
C LEU A 43 8.35 29.30 -9.02
N HIS A 44 9.55 29.52 -8.48
CA HIS A 44 10.82 29.23 -9.14
C HIS A 44 11.52 28.10 -8.41
N PHE A 45 11.92 27.07 -9.13
CA PHE A 45 12.70 25.95 -8.59
C PHE A 45 14.17 26.10 -8.97
N GLY A 46 15.06 25.74 -8.06
CA GLY A 46 16.48 25.58 -8.35
C GLY A 46 16.77 24.35 -9.21
N ASN A 47 18.05 24.07 -9.47
CA ASN A 47 18.47 22.90 -10.25
C ASN A 47 18.13 21.56 -9.57
N GLY A 48 18.06 21.58 -8.24
CA GLY A 48 17.83 20.42 -7.41
C GLY A 48 19.11 19.64 -7.10
N THR A 49 19.08 18.90 -6.01
CA THR A 49 20.21 18.10 -5.51
C THR A 49 19.73 16.67 -5.24
N LYS A 50 20.33 15.70 -5.92
CA LYS A 50 20.04 14.29 -5.69
C LYS A 50 20.80 13.80 -4.47
N ILE A 51 20.08 13.38 -3.45
CA ILE A 51 20.65 12.73 -2.27
C ILE A 51 20.71 11.23 -2.54
N ILE A 52 21.88 10.65 -2.35
CA ILE A 52 22.14 9.22 -2.45
C ILE A 52 22.89 8.75 -1.21
N ILE A 53 22.66 7.51 -0.78
CA ILE A 53 23.39 6.90 0.34
C ILE A 53 24.29 5.83 -0.28
N SER A 54 25.60 6.04 -0.20
CA SER A 54 26.60 5.12 -0.72
C SER A 54 27.33 4.48 0.45
N GLY A 55 26.99 3.24 0.80
CA GLY A 55 27.62 2.50 1.89
C GLY A 55 26.72 1.40 2.44
N GLY A 56 26.98 0.16 2.03
CA GLY A 56 26.26 -1.04 2.45
C GLY A 56 26.72 -2.26 1.66
N GLU A 57 27.91 -2.78 1.93
CA GLU A 57 28.20 -4.19 1.63
C GLU A 57 27.26 -5.06 2.47
N GLY A 58 26.23 -5.60 1.83
CA GLY A 58 25.29 -6.54 2.44
C GLY A 58 23.86 -6.15 2.12
N SER A 59 23.26 -6.92 1.20
CA SER A 59 21.82 -6.93 0.91
C SER A 59 21.15 -5.55 0.94
N GLY A 60 21.06 -4.90 -0.23
CA GLY A 60 20.07 -3.84 -0.39
C GLY A 60 18.71 -4.30 0.15
N PRO A 61 17.87 -3.38 0.66
CA PRO A 61 16.52 -3.75 1.07
C PRO A 61 15.90 -4.52 -0.09
N PRO A 62 15.13 -5.60 0.13
CA PRO A 62 14.26 -6.07 -0.93
C PRO A 62 13.43 -4.86 -1.30
N ASP A 63 13.74 -4.26 -2.46
CA ASP A 63 13.14 -3.04 -2.96
C ASP A 63 11.64 -3.14 -2.72
N CYS A 64 10.95 -2.04 -2.43
CA CYS A 64 9.52 -2.04 -2.11
C CYS A 64 8.65 -2.91 -3.06
N VAL A 65 9.16 -3.24 -4.25
CA VAL A 65 8.79 -4.38 -5.11
C VAL A 65 8.47 -5.67 -4.36
N PHE A 66 9.28 -6.15 -3.41
CA PHE A 66 8.97 -7.40 -2.68
C PHE A 66 7.71 -7.23 -1.84
N CYS A 67 7.56 -6.10 -1.13
CA CYS A 67 6.32 -5.77 -0.42
C CYS A 67 5.13 -5.63 -1.40
N CYS A 68 5.32 -4.99 -2.54
CA CYS A 68 4.28 -4.81 -3.55
C CYS A 68 3.86 -6.14 -4.19
N VAL A 69 4.81 -7.01 -4.52
CA VAL A 69 4.56 -8.35 -5.08
C VAL A 69 3.87 -9.22 -4.06
N HIS A 70 4.32 -9.21 -2.79
CA HIS A 70 3.67 -9.98 -1.74
C HIS A 70 2.24 -9.48 -1.46
N LEU A 71 2.04 -8.15 -1.45
CA LEU A 71 0.72 -7.56 -1.15
C LEU A 71 -0.27 -7.79 -2.29
N THR A 72 0.16 -7.66 -3.54
CA THR A 72 -0.68 -7.93 -4.72
C THR A 72 -1.00 -9.42 -4.85
N PHE A 73 -0.04 -10.31 -4.59
CA PHE A 73 -0.25 -11.76 -4.62
C PHE A 73 -1.21 -12.23 -3.52
N VAL A 74 -1.01 -11.76 -2.28
CA VAL A 74 -1.92 -12.07 -1.16
C VAL A 74 -3.33 -11.55 -1.44
N SER A 75 -3.46 -10.31 -1.94
CA SER A 75 -4.76 -9.75 -2.32
C SER A 75 -5.47 -10.58 -3.41
N LEU A 76 -4.75 -10.98 -4.46
CA LEU A 76 -5.28 -11.81 -5.53
C LEU A 76 -5.75 -13.18 -5.01
N LEU A 77 -4.92 -13.84 -4.18
CA LEU A 77 -5.28 -15.12 -3.55
C LEU A 77 -6.54 -14.98 -2.69
N CYS A 78 -6.66 -13.92 -1.89
CA CYS A 78 -7.85 -13.65 -1.10
C CYS A 78 -9.11 -13.51 -1.96
N VAL A 79 -9.05 -12.75 -3.06
CA VAL A 79 -10.18 -12.57 -3.98
C VAL A 79 -10.59 -13.91 -4.63
N VAL A 80 -9.62 -14.73 -5.05
CA VAL A 80 -9.88 -16.05 -5.63
C VAL A 80 -10.54 -16.99 -4.61
N VAL A 81 -10.04 -17.03 -3.37
CA VAL A 81 -10.65 -17.86 -2.30
C VAL A 81 -12.06 -17.38 -1.96
N CYS A 82 -12.28 -16.06 -1.83
CA CYS A 82 -13.60 -15.50 -1.58
C CYS A 82 -14.59 -15.81 -2.71
N THR A 83 -14.18 -15.66 -3.97
CA THR A 83 -15.03 -15.96 -5.12
C THR A 83 -15.37 -17.44 -5.22
N LEU A 84 -14.42 -18.35 -4.95
CA LEU A 84 -14.68 -19.79 -4.89
C LEU A 84 -15.62 -20.15 -3.73
N ALA A 85 -15.42 -19.57 -2.55
CA ALA A 85 -16.28 -19.81 -1.39
C ALA A 85 -17.72 -19.31 -1.63
N LEU A 86 -17.88 -18.11 -2.20
CA LEU A 86 -19.18 -17.56 -2.59
C LEU A 86 -19.83 -18.39 -3.71
N CYS A 87 -19.06 -18.80 -4.73
CA CYS A 87 -19.55 -19.69 -5.78
C CYS A 87 -20.04 -21.03 -5.19
N CYS A 88 -19.28 -21.62 -4.27
CA CYS A 88 -19.66 -22.84 -3.57
C CYS A 88 -20.93 -22.62 -2.76
N PHE A 89 -21.03 -21.51 -2.02
CA PHE A 89 -22.21 -21.18 -1.22
C PHE A 89 -23.46 -20.97 -2.09
N VAL A 90 -23.36 -20.23 -3.18
CA VAL A 90 -24.46 -20.03 -4.13
C VAL A 90 -24.87 -21.35 -4.79
N ARG A 91 -23.92 -22.22 -5.16
CA ARG A 91 -24.21 -23.55 -5.73
C ARG A 91 -24.89 -24.48 -4.73
N GLN A 92 -24.54 -24.39 -3.45
CA GLN A 92 -25.23 -25.12 -2.37
C GLN A 92 -26.67 -24.63 -2.21
N MET A 93 -26.92 -23.33 -2.42
CA MET A 93 -28.26 -22.74 -2.40
C MET A 93 -29.08 -23.04 -3.66
N LEU A 94 -28.46 -23.12 -4.84
CA LEU A 94 -29.10 -23.57 -6.08
C LEU A 94 -29.38 -25.07 -6.10
N LYS A 95 -28.66 -25.86 -5.28
CA LYS A 95 -28.98 -27.27 -5.01
C LYS A 95 -30.14 -27.46 -4.01
N LYS A 96 -30.64 -26.41 -3.35
CA LYS A 96 -31.91 -26.49 -2.61
C LYS A 96 -33.07 -26.18 -3.56
N LYS A 97 -33.70 -27.23 -4.08
CA LYS A 97 -34.97 -27.17 -4.83
C LYS A 97 -36.16 -27.02 -3.85
N PRO A 98 -37.22 -26.26 -4.16
CA PRO A 98 -38.49 -26.30 -3.43
C PRO A 98 -39.14 -27.70 -3.54
N GLN A 99 -39.58 -28.28 -2.42
CA GLN A 99 -40.48 -29.45 -2.46
C GLN A 99 -41.92 -28.94 -2.58
N GLU A 100 -42.50 -29.19 -3.74
CA GLU A 100 -43.95 -29.19 -3.96
C GLU A 100 -44.23 -30.40 -4.84
N GLU A 101 -44.68 -31.50 -4.22
CA GLU A 101 -45.56 -32.49 -4.85
C GLU A 101 -46.23 -33.30 -3.73
N GLU A 102 -47.52 -33.05 -3.61
CA GLU A 102 -48.55 -33.80 -2.90
C GLU A 102 -48.76 -35.15 -3.59
N GLU A 103 -48.78 -36.24 -2.82
CA GLU A 103 -49.67 -37.38 -3.09
C GLU A 103 -49.71 -38.24 -1.82
N GLU A 104 -50.85 -38.13 -1.14
CA GLU A 104 -51.26 -39.02 -0.07
C GLU A 104 -51.53 -40.43 -0.64
N GLY A 105 -50.98 -41.47 -0.01
CA GLY A 105 -51.15 -42.85 -0.48
C GLY A 105 -50.65 -43.88 0.52
N LEU A 106 -51.43 -44.06 1.58
CA LEU A 106 -51.45 -45.07 2.65
C LEU A 106 -50.66 -46.41 2.45
N PRO A 107 -50.08 -47.00 3.53
CA PRO A 107 -49.43 -48.30 3.46
C PRO A 107 -50.43 -49.47 3.53
N VAL A 108 -50.33 -50.44 2.62
CA VAL A 108 -50.93 -51.78 2.81
C VAL A 108 -49.83 -52.73 3.27
N THR A 109 -50.03 -53.28 4.47
CA THR A 109 -49.16 -54.25 5.13
C THR A 109 -49.38 -55.66 4.60
N SER A 110 -48.32 -56.46 4.62
CA SER A 110 -48.28 -57.89 4.26
C SER A 110 -49.23 -58.77 5.09
N GLY A 111 -49.80 -59.79 4.43
CA GLY A 111 -50.42 -60.99 4.99
C GLY A 111 -50.27 -62.13 4.00
#